data_AF-A0AAD2HGG3-F1
#
_entry.id   AF-A0AAD2HGG3-F1
#
_cell.length_a   1.000
_cell.length_b   1.000
_cell.length_c   1.000
_cell.angle_alpha   90.00
_cell.angle_beta   90.00
_cell.angle_gamma   90.00
#
_symmetry.space_group_name_H-M   'P 1'
#
loop_
_entity.id
_entity.type
_entity.pdbx_description
1 polymer ?
#
loop_
_entity_poly.entity_id
_entity_poly.type
_entity_poly.pdbx_seq_one_letter_code
_entity_poly.pdbx_strand_id
1 'polypeptide(L)'
;MVNLRRIEDRPTPQEVYNWRVYANAIIAAWGAVAGYDSAFIGTSISLTSFKSEFGMLHKSTTELNLISANIVSVFQAGCFFGAFAGYGFGYFLGRKIGLIIASGIFVAGAALQCAASSSTGLGLMYAGRVIVGVGVGIASNLAPIYIAEISPPAIRGRLIGLYELCWQTGGVVGFWINYGVTQHIPPSRKQWLIAFAVQLVPGGILFLGALFLVESPRWLAMKDRSGQALRNLCVLRNLPADAPYVVEELAEIEAGIVHERSLAGAGFFGPMFSVFRSPALIYRLLLACSLFVWQNATGVNADLLYGRVKRACPAKRSLNLAWRAFDGGHGHGHGLCPTFLILGHGLVSDGRCGHRAVAVLVVLRSVKSRSALVVM
;
A
#
# COMPACT_ATOMS: atom_id res chain seq x y z
N MET A 1 3.09 5.43 31.18
CA MET A 1 2.06 6.01 30.28
C MET A 1 2.75 7.03 29.38
N VAL A 2 3.11 6.67 28.14
CA VAL A 2 3.70 7.63 27.19
C VAL A 2 2.60 8.61 26.81
N ASN A 3 2.75 9.86 27.26
CA ASN A 3 1.77 10.91 27.02
C ASN A 3 1.89 11.35 25.55
N LEU A 4 1.16 10.67 24.66
CA LEU A 4 1.10 10.97 23.23
C LEU A 4 0.30 12.27 23.01
N ARG A 5 0.88 13.40 23.42
CA ARG A 5 0.33 14.74 23.13
C ARG A 5 0.48 15.00 21.63
N ARG A 6 -0.62 15.44 21.01
CA ARG A 6 -0.57 15.99 19.65
C ARG A 6 0.29 17.25 19.69
N ILE A 7 1.35 17.26 18.89
CA ILE A 7 2.16 18.46 18.69
C ILE A 7 1.50 19.18 17.52
N GLU A 8 0.91 20.33 17.79
CA GLU A 8 0.28 21.18 16.79
C GLU A 8 1.21 22.36 16.52
N ASP A 9 1.45 22.67 15.24
CA ASP A 9 2.28 23.81 14.84
C ASP A 9 1.55 25.16 15.03
N ARG A 10 0.21 25.11 15.11
CA ARG A 10 -0.68 26.26 15.32
C ARG A 10 -1.94 25.85 16.10
N PRO A 11 -2.62 26.77 16.80
CA PRO A 11 -3.87 26.47 17.50
C PRO A 11 -4.92 25.96 16.50
N THR A 12 -5.19 24.65 16.53
CA THR A 12 -6.08 24.00 15.57
C THR A 12 -7.47 23.84 16.18
N PRO A 13 -8.54 24.38 15.54
CA PRO A 13 -9.91 24.17 16.04
C PRO A 13 -10.25 22.68 16.12
N GLN A 14 -11.00 22.25 17.14
CA GLN A 14 -11.33 20.83 17.29
C GLN A 14 -12.18 20.29 16.13
N GLU A 15 -12.94 21.18 15.49
CA GLU A 15 -13.81 20.93 14.34
C GLU A 15 -13.05 20.41 13.11
N VAL A 16 -11.75 20.73 13.02
CA VAL A 16 -10.85 20.25 11.96
C VAL A 16 -10.68 18.72 12.02
N TYR A 17 -10.76 18.14 13.23
CA TYR A 17 -10.66 16.70 13.45
C TYR A 17 -12.02 16.00 13.30
N ASN A 18 -12.73 16.30 12.22
CA ASN A 18 -14.06 15.75 11.98
C ASN A 18 -14.02 14.33 11.37
N TRP A 19 -15.19 13.69 11.39
CA TRP A 19 -15.39 12.37 10.80
C TRP A 19 -15.21 12.36 9.27
N ARG A 20 -15.34 13.50 8.57
CA ARG A 20 -15.23 13.56 7.10
C ARG A 20 -13.80 13.29 6.63
N VAL A 21 -12.79 13.83 7.33
CA VAL A 21 -11.38 13.53 7.04
C VAL A 21 -11.10 12.05 7.23
N TYR A 22 -11.58 11.47 8.34
CA TYR A 22 -11.44 10.04 8.61
C TYR A 22 -12.16 9.18 7.56
N ALA A 23 -13.39 9.54 7.17
CA ALA A 23 -14.15 8.82 6.16
C ALA A 23 -13.48 8.84 4.78
N ASN A 24 -13.03 10.01 4.31
CA ASN A 24 -12.30 10.11 3.05
C ASN A 24 -10.98 9.32 3.10
N ALA A 25 -10.26 9.38 4.23
CA ALA A 25 -9.03 8.62 4.41
C ALA A 25 -9.29 7.10 4.45
N ILE A 26 -10.37 6.64 5.11
CA ILE A 26 -10.76 5.22 5.14
C ILE A 26 -11.16 4.74 3.76
N ILE A 27 -11.93 5.52 3.00
CA ILE A 27 -12.31 5.16 1.62
C ILE A 27 -11.08 5.07 0.73
N ALA A 28 -10.15 6.02 0.82
CA ALA A 28 -8.89 5.95 0.09
C ALA A 28 -8.00 4.78 0.55
N ALA A 29 -7.98 4.50 1.86
CA ALA A 29 -7.29 3.37 2.47
C ALA A 29 -7.93 2.02 2.13
N TRP A 30 -9.21 2.00 1.74
CA TRP A 30 -9.85 0.78 1.25
C TRP A 30 -9.18 0.25 -0.01
N GLY A 31 -8.52 1.11 -0.79
CA GLY A 31 -7.68 0.69 -1.90
C GLY A 31 -6.45 -0.13 -1.48
N ALA A 32 -6.03 -0.01 -0.22
CA ALA A 32 -5.01 -0.87 0.34
C ALA A 32 -5.52 -2.30 0.59
N VAL A 33 -6.85 -2.54 0.64
CA VAL A 33 -7.41 -3.91 0.73
C VAL A 33 -7.08 -4.75 -0.52
N ALA A 34 -6.53 -4.13 -1.58
CA ALA A 34 -5.79 -4.83 -2.63
C ALA A 34 -4.61 -5.68 -2.12
N GLY A 35 -4.18 -5.53 -0.86
CA GLY A 35 -3.31 -6.48 -0.17
C GLY A 35 -3.87 -7.92 -0.14
N TYR A 36 -5.18 -8.09 -0.35
CA TYR A 36 -5.82 -9.37 -0.66
C TYR A 36 -5.10 -10.10 -1.81
N ASP A 37 -4.75 -9.38 -2.89
CA ASP A 37 -4.16 -9.95 -4.11
C ASP A 37 -2.82 -10.63 -3.89
N SER A 38 -2.05 -10.12 -2.93
CA SER A 38 -0.76 -10.67 -2.55
C SER A 38 -0.90 -11.96 -1.73
N ALA A 39 -1.98 -12.12 -0.97
CA ALA A 39 -2.22 -13.27 -0.11
C ALA A 39 -2.93 -14.42 -0.84
N PHE A 40 -3.99 -14.13 -1.59
CA PHE A 40 -4.87 -15.18 -2.13
C PHE A 40 -4.21 -16.01 -3.24
N ILE A 41 -3.29 -15.42 -4.01
CA ILE A 41 -2.69 -16.08 -5.17
C ILE A 41 -1.81 -17.27 -4.76
N GLY A 42 -1.03 -17.12 -3.68
CA GLY A 42 -0.17 -18.20 -3.18
C GLY A 42 -0.98 -19.43 -2.75
N THR A 43 -2.16 -19.20 -2.16
CA THR A 43 -3.07 -20.28 -1.79
C THR A 43 -3.87 -20.83 -2.97
N SER A 44 -4.28 -19.97 -3.91
CA SER A 44 -5.11 -20.36 -5.05
C SER A 44 -4.36 -21.20 -6.08
N ILE A 45 -3.10 -20.88 -6.40
CA ILE A 45 -2.28 -21.67 -7.34
C ILE A 45 -1.99 -23.08 -6.79
N SER A 46 -1.97 -23.23 -5.47
CA SER A 46 -1.72 -24.51 -4.82
C SER A 46 -2.93 -25.47 -4.82
N LEU A 47 -4.13 -25.00 -5.17
CA LEU A 47 -5.35 -25.81 -5.21
C LEU A 47 -5.29 -26.85 -6.33
N THR A 48 -5.70 -28.09 -6.02
CA THR A 48 -5.80 -29.18 -7.01
C THR A 48 -6.80 -28.86 -8.12
N SER A 49 -7.89 -28.15 -7.78
CA SER A 49 -8.90 -27.69 -8.75
C SER A 49 -8.30 -26.74 -9.79
N PHE A 50 -7.51 -25.76 -9.37
CA PHE A 50 -6.78 -24.85 -10.28
C PHE A 50 -5.80 -25.60 -11.18
N LYS A 51 -5.01 -26.52 -10.60
CA LYS A 51 -4.08 -27.35 -11.38
C LYS A 51 -4.78 -28.24 -12.39
N SER A 52 -5.96 -28.79 -12.05
CA SER A 52 -6.74 -29.64 -12.95
C SER A 52 -7.32 -28.84 -14.12
N GLU A 53 -7.81 -27.63 -13.88
CA GLU A 53 -8.49 -26.83 -14.91
C GLU A 53 -7.53 -26.30 -15.97
N PHE A 54 -6.29 -26.01 -15.60
CA PHE A 54 -5.25 -25.53 -16.51
C PHE A 54 -4.27 -26.62 -16.96
N GLY A 55 -4.60 -27.90 -16.78
CA GLY A 55 -3.78 -29.02 -17.25
C GLY A 55 -2.38 -29.09 -16.62
N MET A 56 -2.24 -28.63 -15.38
CA MET A 56 -0.96 -28.58 -14.65
C MET A 56 -0.67 -29.85 -13.85
N LEU A 57 -1.63 -30.78 -13.73
CA LEU A 57 -1.46 -32.00 -12.92
C LEU A 57 -0.40 -32.97 -13.44
N HIS A 58 -0.17 -33.00 -14.76
CA HIS A 58 0.77 -33.92 -15.42
C HIS A 58 2.09 -33.25 -15.83
N LYS A 59 2.31 -31.98 -15.45
CA LYS A 59 3.53 -31.23 -15.78
C LYS A 59 4.63 -31.50 -14.76
N SER A 60 5.89 -31.37 -15.19
CA SER A 60 7.02 -31.52 -14.28
C SER A 60 7.00 -30.47 -13.17
N THR A 61 7.58 -30.78 -12.01
CA THR A 61 7.67 -29.84 -10.88
C THR A 61 8.33 -28.51 -11.28
N THR A 62 9.31 -28.55 -12.18
CA THR A 62 10.00 -27.37 -12.71
C THR A 62 9.05 -26.50 -13.54
N GLU A 63 8.28 -27.08 -14.45
CA GLU A 63 7.32 -26.33 -15.27
C GLU A 63 6.18 -25.74 -14.43
N LEU A 64 5.67 -26.49 -13.45
CA LEU A 64 4.63 -26.00 -12.54
C LEU A 64 5.11 -24.78 -11.74
N ASN A 65 6.35 -24.85 -11.23
CA ASN A 65 6.97 -23.74 -10.50
C ASN A 65 7.18 -22.52 -11.41
N LEU A 66 7.62 -22.72 -12.65
CA LEU A 66 7.78 -21.63 -13.63
C LEU A 66 6.44 -20.95 -13.96
N ILE A 67 5.38 -21.73 -14.21
CA ILE A 67 4.04 -21.17 -14.46
C ILE A 67 3.55 -20.39 -13.24
N SER A 68 3.70 -20.95 -12.04
CA SER A 68 3.28 -20.30 -10.80
C SER A 68 4.04 -18.98 -10.55
N ALA A 69 5.37 -19.01 -10.75
CA ALA A 69 6.22 -17.84 -10.64
C ALA A 69 5.85 -16.77 -11.66
N ASN A 70 5.54 -17.17 -12.90
CA ASN A 70 5.11 -16.24 -13.95
C ASN A 70 3.78 -15.56 -13.61
N ILE A 71 2.80 -16.29 -13.06
CA ILE A 71 1.50 -15.70 -12.65
C ILE A 71 1.71 -14.62 -11.59
N VAL A 72 2.63 -14.85 -10.65
CA VAL A 72 2.96 -13.89 -9.59
C VAL A 72 3.79 -12.71 -10.13
N SER A 73 4.78 -12.97 -10.98
CA SER A 73 5.71 -11.93 -11.46
C SER A 73 5.07 -10.94 -12.43
N VAL A 74 4.13 -11.38 -13.29
CA VAL A 74 3.46 -10.47 -14.24
C VAL A 74 2.56 -9.45 -13.52
N PHE A 75 2.01 -9.81 -12.36
CA PHE A 75 1.31 -8.85 -11.50
C PHE A 75 2.27 -7.77 -10.99
N GLN A 76 3.45 -8.17 -10.49
CA GLN A 76 4.46 -7.24 -10.01
C GLN A 76 4.98 -6.31 -11.11
N ALA A 77 5.15 -6.83 -12.33
CA ALA A 77 5.48 -6.04 -13.50
C ALA A 77 4.37 -5.02 -13.82
N GLY A 78 3.10 -5.44 -13.75
CA GLY A 78 1.95 -4.55 -13.86
C GLY A 78 1.98 -3.43 -12.81
N CYS A 79 2.25 -3.75 -11.55
CA CYS A 79 2.39 -2.75 -10.48
C CYS A 79 3.52 -1.76 -10.74
N PHE A 80 4.67 -2.23 -11.24
CA PHE A 80 5.81 -1.38 -11.57
C PHE A 80 5.44 -0.33 -12.62
N PHE A 81 4.87 -0.73 -13.76
CA PHE A 81 4.43 0.21 -14.79
C PHE A 81 3.23 1.06 -14.34
N GLY A 82 2.34 0.48 -13.54
CA GLY A 82 1.21 1.18 -12.93
C GLY A 82 1.64 2.32 -12.00
N ALA A 83 2.72 2.15 -11.24
CA ALA A 83 3.25 3.20 -10.37
C ALA A 83 3.69 4.45 -11.16
N PHE A 84 4.37 4.27 -12.30
CA PHE A 84 4.73 5.38 -13.20
C PHE A 84 3.50 6.03 -13.81
N ALA A 85 2.52 5.24 -14.27
CA ALA A 85 1.26 5.75 -14.78
C ALA A 85 0.51 6.55 -13.71
N GLY A 86 0.58 6.12 -12.44
CA GLY A 86 -0.04 6.80 -11.31
C GLY A 86 0.49 8.22 -11.10
N TYR A 87 1.77 8.47 -11.32
CA TYR A 87 2.31 9.84 -11.31
C TYR A 87 1.66 10.71 -12.39
N GLY A 88 1.52 10.17 -13.61
CA GLY A 88 0.78 10.79 -14.72
C GLY A 88 -0.66 11.14 -14.36
N PHE A 89 -1.44 10.14 -13.95
CA PHE A 89 -2.85 10.32 -13.61
C PHE A 89 -3.03 11.32 -12.46
N GLY A 90 -2.21 11.22 -11.40
CA GLY A 90 -2.25 12.13 -10.28
C GLY A 90 -1.96 13.57 -10.67
N TYR A 91 -1.00 13.80 -11.58
CA TYR A 91 -0.65 15.14 -12.01
C TYR A 91 -1.69 15.77 -12.94
N PHE A 92 -2.21 15.03 -13.93
CA PHE A 92 -3.11 15.56 -14.96
C PHE A 92 -4.59 15.53 -14.55
N LEU A 93 -5.06 14.43 -13.97
CA LEU A 93 -6.48 14.19 -13.71
C LEU A 93 -6.88 14.44 -12.24
N GLY A 94 -5.91 14.48 -11.33
CA GLY A 94 -6.17 14.64 -9.90
C GLY A 94 -6.11 13.33 -9.13
N ARG A 95 -6.31 13.41 -7.81
CA ARG A 95 -6.19 12.26 -6.92
C ARG A 95 -7.46 11.43 -6.95
N LYS A 96 -8.63 12.07 -6.88
CA LYS A 96 -9.93 11.40 -6.90
C LYS A 96 -10.13 10.63 -8.21
N ILE A 97 -10.00 11.32 -9.34
CA ILE A 97 -10.20 10.71 -10.66
C ILE A 97 -9.18 9.59 -10.91
N GLY A 98 -7.93 9.80 -10.48
CA GLY A 98 -6.92 8.75 -10.56
C GLY A 98 -7.28 7.49 -9.76
N LEU A 99 -7.85 7.62 -8.56
CA LEU A 99 -8.34 6.47 -7.77
C LEU A 99 -9.57 5.79 -8.40
N ILE A 100 -10.47 6.53 -9.04
CA ILE A 100 -11.61 5.97 -9.79
C ILE A 100 -11.11 5.16 -10.99
N ILE A 101 -10.15 5.68 -11.75
CA ILE A 101 -9.56 4.98 -12.89
C ILE A 101 -8.81 3.73 -12.42
N ALA A 102 -8.01 3.85 -11.36
CA ALA A 102 -7.25 2.73 -10.79
C ALA A 102 -8.17 1.57 -10.35
N SER A 103 -9.25 1.91 -9.63
CA SER A 103 -10.25 0.93 -9.18
C SER A 103 -11.05 0.33 -10.33
N GLY A 104 -11.38 1.10 -11.37
CA GLY A 104 -12.01 0.59 -12.57
C GLY A 104 -11.13 -0.41 -13.34
N ILE A 105 -9.84 -0.08 -13.50
CA ILE A 105 -8.84 -0.98 -14.11
C ILE A 105 -8.71 -2.27 -13.28
N PHE A 106 -8.65 -2.14 -11.95
CA PHE A 106 -8.61 -3.28 -11.03
C PHE A 106 -9.82 -4.20 -11.21
N VAL A 107 -11.04 -3.66 -11.20
CA VAL A 107 -12.28 -4.43 -11.36
C VAL A 107 -12.34 -5.10 -12.73
N ALA A 108 -11.93 -4.40 -13.80
CA ALA A 108 -11.87 -4.96 -15.15
C ALA A 108 -10.87 -6.13 -15.26
N GLY A 109 -9.67 -5.98 -14.69
CA GLY A 109 -8.67 -7.06 -14.66
C GLY A 109 -9.10 -8.25 -13.80
N ALA A 110 -9.82 -7.99 -12.70
CA ALA A 110 -10.38 -9.02 -11.84
C ALA A 110 -11.49 -9.81 -12.54
N ALA A 111 -12.36 -9.12 -13.27
CA ALA A 111 -13.40 -9.75 -14.10
C ALA A 111 -12.78 -10.62 -15.20
N LEU A 112 -11.69 -10.15 -15.83
CA LEU A 112 -10.97 -10.91 -16.85
C LEU A 112 -10.35 -12.21 -16.29
N GLN A 113 -9.82 -12.18 -15.06
CA GLN A 113 -9.33 -13.38 -14.38
C GLN A 113 -10.46 -14.37 -14.08
N CYS A 114 -11.65 -13.87 -13.70
CA CYS A 114 -12.83 -14.71 -13.48
C CYS A 114 -13.37 -15.33 -14.77
N ALA A 115 -13.15 -14.69 -15.92
CA ALA A 115 -13.52 -15.21 -17.23
C ALA A 115 -12.57 -16.31 -17.75
N ALA A 116 -11.43 -16.54 -17.10
CA ALA A 116 -10.53 -17.62 -17.46
C ALA A 116 -11.20 -19.00 -17.25
N SER A 117 -10.95 -19.93 -18.16
CA SER A 117 -11.38 -21.32 -18.05
C SER A 117 -10.45 -22.24 -18.84
N SER A 118 -10.66 -23.55 -18.73
CA SER A 118 -9.93 -24.57 -19.47
C SER A 118 -9.94 -24.34 -20.98
N SER A 119 -11.05 -23.80 -21.54
CA SER A 119 -11.19 -23.51 -22.98
C SER A 119 -10.38 -22.30 -23.45
N THR A 120 -10.15 -21.31 -22.58
CA THR A 120 -9.46 -20.04 -22.89
C THR A 120 -7.98 -20.07 -22.53
N GLY A 121 -7.56 -21.06 -21.73
CA GLY A 121 -6.18 -21.24 -21.30
C GLY A 121 -5.70 -20.17 -20.31
N LEU A 122 -4.38 -20.14 -20.07
CA LEU A 122 -3.74 -19.24 -19.09
C LEU A 122 -3.57 -17.80 -19.59
N GLY A 123 -3.81 -17.52 -20.88
CA GLY A 123 -3.61 -16.19 -21.47
C GLY A 123 -4.43 -15.11 -20.78
N LEU A 124 -5.73 -15.36 -20.55
CA LEU A 124 -6.62 -14.43 -19.84
C LEU A 124 -6.20 -14.22 -18.38
N MET A 125 -5.66 -15.26 -17.73
CA MET A 125 -5.14 -15.16 -16.37
C MET A 125 -3.93 -14.22 -16.32
N TYR A 126 -2.98 -14.37 -17.24
CA TYR A 126 -1.82 -13.48 -17.33
C TYR A 126 -2.22 -12.04 -17.67
N ALA A 127 -3.07 -11.85 -18.68
CA ALA A 127 -3.56 -10.53 -19.05
C ALA A 127 -4.29 -9.85 -17.89
N GLY A 128 -5.19 -10.57 -17.21
CA GLY A 128 -5.91 -10.06 -16.06
C GLY A 128 -4.97 -9.71 -14.90
N ARG A 129 -3.92 -10.50 -14.65
CA ARG A 129 -2.90 -10.20 -13.64
C ARG A 129 -2.13 -8.91 -13.92
N VAL A 130 -1.75 -8.67 -15.17
CA VAL A 130 -1.07 -7.42 -15.57
C VAL A 130 -2.01 -6.23 -15.36
N ILE A 131 -3.26 -6.34 -15.81
CA ILE A 131 -4.26 -5.26 -15.71
C ILE A 131 -4.55 -4.92 -14.24
N VAL A 132 -4.80 -5.95 -13.41
CA VAL A 132 -4.98 -5.74 -11.96
C VAL A 132 -3.74 -5.10 -11.34
N GLY A 133 -2.55 -5.59 -11.70
CA GLY A 133 -1.28 -5.00 -11.24
C GLY A 133 -1.17 -3.51 -11.57
N VAL A 134 -1.54 -3.10 -12.79
CA VAL A 134 -1.54 -1.68 -13.18
C VAL A 134 -2.49 -0.87 -12.29
N GLY A 135 -3.71 -1.37 -12.04
CA GLY A 135 -4.67 -0.72 -11.14
C GLY A 135 -4.13 -0.56 -9.72
N VAL A 136 -3.55 -1.63 -9.16
CA VAL A 136 -2.94 -1.61 -7.81
C VAL A 136 -1.76 -0.64 -7.77
N GLY A 137 -0.87 -0.64 -8.77
CA GLY A 137 0.28 0.26 -8.83
C GLY A 137 -0.10 1.74 -8.87
N ILE A 138 -1.16 2.09 -9.61
CA ILE A 138 -1.70 3.45 -9.63
C ILE A 138 -2.27 3.81 -8.25
N ALA A 139 -3.09 2.93 -7.67
CA ALA A 139 -3.72 3.16 -6.38
C ALA A 139 -2.70 3.28 -5.23
N SER A 140 -1.66 2.43 -5.21
CA SER A 140 -0.63 2.44 -4.18
C SER A 140 0.23 3.69 -4.17
N ASN A 141 0.29 4.41 -5.31
CA ASN A 141 0.92 5.72 -5.38
C ASN A 141 -0.06 6.83 -4.95
N LEU A 142 -1.27 6.84 -5.51
CA LEU A 142 -2.22 7.94 -5.32
C LEU A 142 -2.88 7.98 -3.94
N ALA A 143 -3.19 6.82 -3.34
CA ALA A 143 -3.88 6.74 -2.06
C ALA A 143 -3.11 7.38 -0.90
N PRO A 144 -1.83 7.04 -0.63
CA PRO A 144 -1.08 7.68 0.45
C PRO A 144 -0.86 9.17 0.21
N ILE A 145 -0.64 9.60 -1.04
CA ILE A 145 -0.52 11.02 -1.40
C ILE A 145 -1.84 11.76 -1.11
N TYR A 146 -2.97 11.20 -1.53
CA TYR A 146 -4.29 11.77 -1.27
C TYR A 146 -4.54 11.93 0.24
N ILE A 147 -4.28 10.86 1.02
CA ILE A 147 -4.43 10.89 2.48
C ILE A 147 -3.52 11.95 3.11
N ALA A 148 -2.27 12.09 2.63
CA ALA A 148 -1.35 13.11 3.12
C ALA A 148 -1.83 14.54 2.81
N GLU A 149 -2.43 14.76 1.63
CA GLU A 149 -2.89 16.07 1.18
C GLU A 149 -4.19 16.53 1.86
N ILE A 150 -5.11 15.61 2.20
CA ILE A 150 -6.35 15.98 2.91
C ILE A 150 -6.18 16.08 4.43
N SER A 151 -5.10 15.50 4.97
CA SER A 151 -4.93 15.34 6.41
C SER A 151 -4.27 16.56 7.08
N PRO A 152 -4.78 16.99 8.24
CA PRO A 152 -4.09 17.94 9.11
C PRO A 152 -2.72 17.38 9.55
N PRO A 153 -1.67 18.21 9.66
CA PRO A 153 -0.32 17.77 10.00
C PRO A 153 -0.24 16.88 11.25
N ALA A 154 -0.98 17.23 12.30
CA ALA A 154 -0.96 16.53 13.59
C ALA A 154 -1.50 15.08 13.55
N ILE A 155 -2.38 14.74 12.60
CA ILE A 155 -2.96 13.38 12.49
C ILE A 155 -2.57 12.65 11.21
N ARG A 156 -1.82 13.30 10.31
CA ARG A 156 -1.37 12.72 9.03
C ARG A 156 -0.70 11.36 9.19
N GLY A 157 0.26 11.24 10.11
CA GLY A 157 0.95 9.98 10.37
C GLY A 157 0.02 8.84 10.80
N ARG A 158 -1.04 9.14 11.56
CA ARG A 158 -2.05 8.15 11.98
C ARG A 158 -2.91 7.68 10.81
N LEU A 159 -3.28 8.59 9.90
CA LEU A 159 -4.10 8.27 8.73
C LEU A 159 -3.31 7.48 7.68
N ILE A 160 -2.03 7.80 7.49
CA ILE A 160 -1.13 6.99 6.65
C ILE A 160 -0.90 5.62 7.29
N GLY A 161 -0.74 5.55 8.61
CA GLY A 161 -0.69 4.26 9.32
C GLY A 161 -1.95 3.40 9.13
N LEU A 162 -3.13 4.03 9.05
CA LEU A 162 -4.38 3.34 8.76
C LEU A 162 -4.39 2.71 7.35
N TYR A 163 -3.83 3.39 6.35
CA TYR A 163 -3.65 2.83 5.01
C TYR A 163 -2.84 1.52 5.05
N GLU A 164 -1.73 1.50 5.78
CA GLU A 164 -0.91 0.30 5.94
C GLU A 164 -1.61 -0.81 6.74
N LEU A 165 -2.38 -0.44 7.77
CA LEU A 165 -3.21 -1.41 8.50
C LEU A 165 -4.28 -2.04 7.58
N CYS A 166 -4.91 -1.25 6.70
CA CYS A 166 -5.83 -1.75 5.68
C CYS A 166 -5.13 -2.72 4.71
N TRP A 167 -3.88 -2.45 4.34
CA TRP A 167 -3.08 -3.36 3.51
C TRP A 167 -2.90 -4.74 4.16
N GLN A 168 -2.43 -4.74 5.41
CA GLN A 168 -2.14 -5.99 6.12
C GLN A 168 -3.42 -6.76 6.48
N THR A 169 -4.48 -6.06 6.87
CA THR A 169 -5.78 -6.69 7.17
C THR A 169 -6.39 -7.33 5.91
N GLY A 170 -6.28 -6.68 4.74
CA GLY A 170 -6.69 -7.25 3.46
C GLY A 170 -5.98 -8.57 3.15
N GLY A 171 -4.66 -8.63 3.39
CA GLY A 171 -3.88 -9.86 3.26
C GLY A 171 -4.35 -10.98 4.18
N VAL A 172 -4.57 -10.67 5.48
CA VAL A 172 -5.06 -11.65 6.47
C VAL A 172 -6.44 -12.19 6.08
N VAL A 173 -7.36 -11.30 5.69
CA VAL A 173 -8.70 -11.70 5.21
C VAL A 173 -8.58 -12.61 3.98
N GLY A 174 -7.65 -12.31 3.07
CA GLY A 174 -7.38 -13.17 1.90
C GLY A 174 -6.98 -14.59 2.26
N PHE A 175 -6.12 -14.77 3.26
CA PHE A 175 -5.77 -16.09 3.77
C PHE A 175 -6.97 -16.85 4.36
N TRP A 176 -7.78 -16.19 5.18
CA TRP A 176 -8.94 -16.81 5.81
C TRP A 176 -10.01 -17.21 4.80
N ILE A 177 -10.26 -16.38 3.79
CA ILE A 177 -11.21 -16.70 2.73
C ILE A 177 -10.71 -17.93 1.95
N ASN A 178 -9.43 -17.99 1.59
CA ASN A 178 -8.86 -19.15 0.91
C ASN A 178 -8.90 -20.42 1.76
N TYR A 179 -8.66 -20.29 3.06
CA TYR A 179 -8.81 -21.41 3.99
C TYR A 179 -10.26 -21.91 4.03
N GLY A 180 -11.23 -21.00 4.17
CA GLY A 180 -12.66 -21.33 4.16
C GLY A 180 -13.10 -22.03 2.87
N VAL A 181 -12.67 -21.52 1.71
CA VAL A 181 -12.90 -22.12 0.39
C VAL A 181 -12.29 -23.53 0.29
N THR A 182 -11.09 -23.73 0.86
CA THR A 182 -10.43 -25.04 0.83
C THR A 182 -11.18 -26.08 1.68
N GLN A 183 -11.76 -25.68 2.81
CA GLN A 183 -12.44 -26.60 3.74
C GLN A 183 -13.88 -26.91 3.34
N HIS A 184 -14.64 -25.93 2.83
CA HIS A 184 -16.09 -26.07 2.66
C HIS A 184 -16.52 -26.31 1.22
N ILE A 185 -15.65 -26.06 0.22
CA ILE A 185 -16.01 -26.18 -1.19
C ILE A 185 -15.28 -27.38 -1.79
N PRO A 186 -16.00 -28.36 -2.37
CA PRO A 186 -15.37 -29.51 -2.99
C PRO A 186 -14.51 -29.08 -4.20
N PRO A 187 -13.45 -29.85 -4.52
CA PRO A 187 -12.51 -29.54 -5.60
C PRO A 187 -13.23 -29.54 -6.94
N SER A 188 -13.62 -28.34 -7.37
CA SER A 188 -14.37 -28.07 -8.59
C SER A 188 -13.96 -26.70 -9.12
N ARG A 189 -14.35 -26.38 -10.37
CA ARG A 189 -14.13 -25.05 -10.98
C ARG A 189 -14.56 -23.90 -10.07
N LYS A 190 -15.67 -24.08 -9.33
CA LYS A 190 -16.20 -23.08 -8.40
C LYS A 190 -15.22 -22.74 -7.28
N GLN A 191 -14.40 -23.69 -6.85
CA GLN A 191 -13.50 -23.52 -5.71
C GLN A 191 -12.48 -22.40 -5.96
N TRP A 192 -11.71 -22.47 -7.05
CA TRP A 192 -10.73 -21.43 -7.35
C TRP A 192 -11.42 -20.17 -7.87
N LEU A 193 -12.49 -20.29 -8.66
CA LEU A 193 -13.21 -19.13 -9.20
C LEU A 193 -13.75 -18.22 -8.09
N ILE A 194 -14.30 -18.78 -7.00
CA ILE A 194 -14.80 -17.99 -5.86
C ILE A 194 -13.66 -17.19 -5.20
N ALA A 195 -12.47 -17.77 -5.05
CA ALA A 195 -11.32 -17.07 -4.49
C ALA A 195 -10.89 -15.86 -5.33
N PHE A 196 -11.00 -15.93 -6.66
CA PHE A 196 -10.76 -14.78 -7.54
C PHE A 196 -11.94 -13.81 -7.56
N ALA A 197 -13.19 -14.30 -7.55
CA ALA A 197 -14.38 -13.45 -7.59
C ALA A 197 -14.52 -12.57 -6.33
N VAL A 198 -14.08 -13.05 -5.17
CA VAL A 198 -14.08 -12.27 -3.93
C VAL A 198 -13.29 -10.97 -4.05
N GLN A 199 -12.22 -10.93 -4.86
CA GLN A 199 -11.42 -9.71 -5.03
C GLN A 199 -12.21 -8.56 -5.68
N LEU A 200 -13.30 -8.86 -6.40
CA LEU A 200 -14.20 -7.86 -6.99
C LEU A 200 -14.92 -7.04 -5.91
N VAL A 201 -15.16 -7.62 -4.73
CA VAL A 201 -15.86 -6.93 -3.63
C VAL A 201 -15.06 -5.72 -3.12
N PRO A 202 -13.80 -5.86 -2.65
CA PRO A 202 -13.04 -4.71 -2.20
C PRO A 202 -12.75 -3.71 -3.34
N GLY A 203 -12.49 -4.20 -4.56
CA GLY A 203 -12.29 -3.33 -5.73
C GLY A 203 -13.54 -2.52 -6.09
N GLY A 204 -14.72 -3.14 -6.05
CA GLY A 204 -16.00 -2.48 -6.31
C GLY A 204 -16.38 -1.47 -5.23
N ILE A 205 -16.14 -1.79 -3.95
CA ILE A 205 -16.34 -0.85 -2.84
C ILE A 205 -15.44 0.37 -3.01
N LEU A 206 -14.17 0.18 -3.39
CA LEU A 206 -13.27 1.30 -3.67
C LEU A 206 -13.79 2.13 -4.85
N PHE A 207 -14.20 1.49 -5.94
CA PHE A 207 -14.71 2.20 -7.12
C PHE A 207 -15.92 3.07 -6.78
N LEU A 208 -16.92 2.51 -6.08
CA LEU A 208 -18.11 3.26 -5.65
C LEU A 208 -17.77 4.31 -4.59
N GLY A 209 -16.91 3.99 -3.62
CA GLY A 209 -16.47 4.90 -2.57
C GLY A 209 -15.68 6.09 -3.12
N ALA A 210 -14.83 5.86 -4.13
CA ALA A 210 -14.03 6.90 -4.76
C ALA A 210 -14.88 7.97 -5.46
N LEU A 211 -16.11 7.65 -5.87
CA LEU A 211 -17.06 8.64 -6.42
C LEU A 211 -17.46 9.70 -5.38
N PHE A 212 -17.48 9.36 -4.10
CA PHE A 212 -17.85 10.25 -3.00
C PHE A 212 -16.67 11.01 -2.39
N LEU A 213 -15.44 10.71 -2.80
CA LEU A 213 -14.26 11.42 -2.31
C LEU A 213 -14.29 12.90 -2.68
N VAL A 214 -13.75 13.74 -1.81
CA VAL A 214 -13.48 15.16 -2.10
C VAL A 214 -12.13 15.26 -2.79
N GLU A 215 -12.02 16.00 -3.89
CA GLU A 215 -10.73 16.17 -4.58
C GLU A 215 -9.72 16.93 -3.69
N SER A 216 -8.44 16.61 -3.84
CA SER A 216 -7.36 17.22 -3.05
C SER A 216 -7.33 18.75 -3.20
N PRO A 217 -7.45 19.53 -2.10
CA PRO A 217 -7.33 20.99 -2.14
C PRO A 217 -5.99 21.44 -2.69
N ARG A 218 -4.91 20.72 -2.35
CA ARG A 218 -3.56 21.01 -2.83
C ARG A 218 -3.43 20.80 -4.34
N TRP A 219 -4.02 19.72 -4.89
CA TRP A 219 -4.02 19.52 -6.34
C TRP A 219 -4.83 20.61 -7.07
N LEU A 220 -5.97 21.03 -6.51
CA LEU A 220 -6.78 22.11 -7.08
C LEU A 220 -6.03 23.44 -7.08
N ALA A 221 -5.35 23.79 -5.99
CA ALA A 221 -4.47 24.96 -5.91
C ALA A 221 -3.33 24.86 -6.93
N MET A 222 -2.74 23.68 -7.11
CA MET A 222 -1.69 23.43 -8.12
C MET A 222 -2.18 23.58 -9.57
N LYS A 223 -3.50 23.51 -9.82
CA LYS A 223 -4.12 23.77 -11.13
C LYS A 223 -4.68 25.19 -11.24
N ASP A 224 -4.29 26.08 -10.33
CA ASP A 224 -4.73 27.48 -10.26
C ASP A 224 -6.27 27.59 -10.10
N ARG A 225 -6.89 26.61 -9.45
CA ARG A 225 -8.33 26.56 -9.13
C ARG A 225 -8.60 26.87 -7.64
N SER A 226 -8.07 27.98 -7.14
CA SER A 226 -8.12 28.35 -5.71
C SER A 226 -9.54 28.40 -5.14
N GLY A 227 -10.54 28.87 -5.91
CA GLY A 227 -11.93 28.88 -5.45
C GLY A 227 -12.51 27.49 -5.17
N GLN A 228 -12.14 26.47 -5.97
CA GLN A 228 -12.55 25.08 -5.71
C GLN A 228 -11.72 24.48 -4.57
N ALA A 229 -10.42 24.81 -4.49
CA ALA A 229 -9.56 24.38 -3.40
C ALA A 229 -10.12 24.84 -2.04
N LEU A 230 -10.52 26.12 -1.93
CA LEU A 230 -11.15 26.69 -0.74
C LEU A 230 -12.43 25.95 -0.36
N ARG A 231 -13.34 25.71 -1.33
CA ARG A 231 -14.59 24.98 -1.06
C ARG A 231 -14.33 23.56 -0.55
N ASN A 232 -13.41 22.83 -1.16
CA ASN A 232 -13.07 21.48 -0.73
C ASN A 232 -12.40 21.48 0.64
N LEU A 233 -11.55 22.47 0.92
CA LEU A 233 -10.91 22.64 2.22
C LEU A 233 -11.95 22.94 3.31
N CYS A 234 -12.94 23.80 3.05
CA CYS A 234 -14.07 24.05 3.95
C CYS A 234 -14.86 22.77 4.25
N VAL A 235 -15.13 21.95 3.23
CA VAL A 235 -15.83 20.66 3.41
C VAL A 235 -15.02 19.70 4.27
N LEU A 236 -13.70 19.60 4.03
CA LEU A 236 -12.78 18.73 4.75
C LEU A 236 -12.55 19.19 6.18
N ARG A 237 -12.46 20.50 6.44
CA ARG A 237 -12.23 21.06 7.78
C ARG A 237 -13.53 21.32 8.55
N ASN A 238 -14.68 21.26 7.88
CA ASN A 238 -16.00 21.60 8.42
C ASN A 238 -16.02 23.00 9.07
N LEU A 239 -15.35 23.96 8.41
CA LEU A 239 -15.24 25.36 8.81
C LEU A 239 -15.72 26.25 7.66
N PRO A 240 -16.24 27.46 7.96
CA PRO A 240 -16.63 28.40 6.94
C PRO A 240 -15.39 29.00 6.25
N ALA A 241 -15.59 29.56 5.06
CA ALA A 241 -14.50 30.03 4.19
C ALA A 241 -13.73 31.25 4.74
N ASP A 242 -14.36 31.99 5.64
CA ASP A 242 -13.82 33.16 6.34
C ASP A 242 -13.07 32.80 7.64
N ALA A 243 -13.09 31.53 8.05
CA ALA A 243 -12.37 31.09 9.23
C ALA A 243 -10.85 31.32 9.05
N PRO A 244 -10.17 32.04 9.98
CA PRO A 244 -8.75 32.36 9.87
C PRO A 244 -7.87 31.14 9.58
N TYR A 245 -8.17 30.01 10.23
CA TYR A 245 -7.47 28.75 10.03
C TYR A 245 -7.51 28.24 8.57
N VAL A 246 -8.66 28.35 7.90
CA VAL A 246 -8.84 27.87 6.52
C VAL A 246 -8.11 28.78 5.53
N VAL A 247 -8.16 30.09 5.76
CA VAL A 247 -7.47 31.10 4.94
C VAL A 247 -5.96 30.94 5.05
N GLU A 248 -5.45 30.79 6.27
CA GLU A 248 -4.03 30.53 6.53
C GLU A 248 -3.57 29.21 5.91
N GLU A 249 -4.33 28.12 6.07
CA GLU A 249 -3.99 26.82 5.48
C GLU A 249 -3.94 26.88 3.95
N LEU A 250 -4.88 27.58 3.31
CA LEU A 250 -4.86 27.75 1.86
C LEU A 250 -3.66 28.58 1.41
N ALA A 251 -3.35 29.68 2.10
CA ALA A 251 -2.20 30.52 1.80
C ALA A 251 -0.86 29.76 1.95
N GLU A 252 -0.74 28.91 2.97
CA GLU A 252 0.43 28.03 3.13
C GLU A 252 0.56 27.02 1.98
N ILE A 253 -0.55 26.42 1.56
CA ILE A 253 -0.56 25.48 0.42
C ILE A 253 -0.11 26.20 -0.86
N GLU A 254 -0.65 27.40 -1.13
CA GLU A 254 -0.30 28.18 -2.31
C GLU A 254 1.16 28.64 -2.29
N ALA A 255 1.64 29.14 -1.14
CA ALA A 255 3.04 29.53 -0.95
C ALA A 255 4.00 28.34 -1.15
N GLY A 256 3.64 27.15 -0.65
CA GLY A 256 4.40 25.93 -0.86
C GLY A 256 4.52 25.55 -2.35
N ILE A 257 3.41 25.61 -3.08
CA ILE A 257 3.37 25.31 -4.52
C ILE A 257 4.22 26.31 -5.32
N VAL A 258 4.17 27.60 -4.99
CA VAL A 258 5.00 28.63 -5.65
C VAL A 258 6.48 28.38 -5.36
N HIS A 259 6.83 28.05 -4.12
CA HIS A 259 8.20 27.71 -3.75
C HIS A 259 8.70 26.47 -4.52
N GLU A 260 7.91 25.40 -4.59
CA GLU A 260 8.24 24.20 -5.35
C GLU A 260 8.40 24.47 -6.85
N ARG A 261 7.50 25.25 -7.46
CA ARG A 261 7.58 25.62 -8.88
C ARG A 261 8.87 26.39 -9.19
N SER A 262 9.33 27.24 -8.27
CA SER A 262 10.57 28.01 -8.45
C SER A 262 11.84 27.15 -8.35
N LEU A 263 11.84 26.09 -7.53
CA LEU A 263 12.98 25.18 -7.36
C LEU A 263 13.03 24.07 -8.40
N ALA A 264 11.87 23.50 -8.75
CA ALA A 264 11.78 22.32 -9.61
C ALA A 264 11.62 22.65 -11.11
N GLY A 265 11.24 23.87 -11.44
CA GLY A 265 10.82 24.26 -12.78
C GLY A 265 9.38 23.82 -13.08
N ALA A 266 8.70 24.56 -13.96
CA ALA A 266 7.32 24.27 -14.34
C ALA A 266 7.23 23.01 -15.23
N GLY A 267 6.16 22.22 -15.02
CA GLY A 267 5.79 21.10 -15.90
C GLY A 267 5.81 19.72 -15.24
N PHE A 268 5.40 18.71 -16.00
CA PHE A 268 5.23 17.33 -15.54
C PHE A 268 6.57 16.65 -15.16
N PHE A 269 7.62 16.90 -15.94
CA PHE A 269 8.93 16.30 -15.75
C PHE A 269 9.90 17.16 -14.93
N GLY A 270 9.59 18.44 -14.69
CA GLY A 270 10.45 19.35 -13.92
C GLY A 270 10.82 18.79 -12.54
N PRO A 271 9.82 18.40 -11.71
CA PRO A 271 10.07 17.78 -10.40
C PRO A 271 10.87 16.49 -10.45
N MET A 272 10.73 15.68 -11.50
CA MET A 272 11.48 14.43 -11.63
C MET A 272 12.96 14.69 -11.91
N PHE A 273 13.26 15.66 -12.79
CA PHE A 273 14.65 16.00 -13.11
C PHE A 273 15.31 16.87 -12.05
N SER A 274 14.54 17.66 -11.28
CA SER A 274 15.10 18.48 -10.19
C SER A 274 15.67 17.64 -9.05
N VAL A 275 15.15 16.43 -8.84
CA VAL A 275 15.71 15.47 -7.86
C VAL A 275 17.18 15.19 -8.15
N PHE A 276 17.55 15.01 -9.42
CA PHE A 276 18.93 14.73 -9.82
C PHE A 276 19.86 15.94 -9.80
N ARG A 277 19.32 17.15 -9.62
CA ARG A 277 20.11 18.39 -9.52
C ARG A 277 20.56 18.70 -8.10
N SER A 278 19.83 18.23 -7.10
CA SER A 278 20.14 18.51 -5.69
C SER A 278 20.71 17.28 -4.99
N PRO A 279 21.96 17.34 -4.45
CA PRO A 279 22.54 16.22 -3.73
C PRO A 279 21.73 15.83 -2.48
N ALA A 280 21.01 16.79 -1.88
CA ALA A 280 20.12 16.52 -0.75
C ALA A 280 18.89 15.69 -1.17
N LEU A 281 18.33 15.95 -2.36
CA LEU A 281 17.20 15.17 -2.88
C LEU A 281 17.64 13.77 -3.33
N ILE A 282 18.82 13.64 -3.94
CA ILE A 282 19.42 12.33 -4.25
C ILE A 282 19.62 11.51 -2.97
N TYR A 283 20.15 12.11 -1.90
CA TYR A 283 20.31 11.42 -0.62
C TYR A 283 18.96 10.91 -0.07
N ARG A 284 17.91 11.74 -0.12
CA ARG A 284 16.56 11.35 0.30
C ARG A 284 15.99 10.23 -0.57
N LEU A 285 16.18 10.29 -1.88
CA LEU A 285 15.77 9.25 -2.82
C LEU A 285 16.49 7.93 -2.54
N LEU A 286 17.81 7.95 -2.39
CA LEU A 286 18.61 6.77 -2.08
C LEU A 286 18.19 6.15 -0.74
N LEU A 287 17.93 6.98 0.27
CA LEU A 287 17.45 6.51 1.56
C LEU A 287 16.08 5.84 1.42
N ALA A 288 15.12 6.46 0.73
CA ALA A 288 13.81 5.88 0.48
C ALA A 288 13.90 4.56 -0.32
N CYS A 289 14.63 4.53 -1.43
CA CYS A 289 14.85 3.34 -2.23
C CYS A 289 15.51 2.22 -1.41
N SER A 290 16.52 2.55 -0.59
CA SER A 290 17.18 1.57 0.26
C SER A 290 16.22 0.94 1.26
N LEU A 291 15.32 1.73 1.89
CA LEU A 291 14.32 1.20 2.82
C LEU A 291 13.40 0.18 2.16
N PHE A 292 12.95 0.44 0.91
CA PHE A 292 12.14 -0.52 0.16
C PHE A 292 12.91 -1.77 -0.25
N VAL A 293 14.21 -1.65 -0.62
CA VAL A 293 15.07 -2.81 -0.90
C VAL A 293 15.23 -3.66 0.35
N TRP A 294 15.55 -3.07 1.50
CA TRP A 294 15.68 -3.79 2.76
C TRP A 294 14.37 -4.41 3.22
N GLN A 295 13.24 -3.71 3.05
CA GLN A 295 11.90 -4.25 3.33
C GLN A 295 11.64 -5.51 2.50
N ASN A 296 11.93 -5.50 1.19
CA ASN A 296 11.72 -6.68 0.35
C ASN A 296 12.76 -7.79 0.62
N ALA A 297 14.00 -7.43 0.97
CA ALA A 297 15.08 -8.37 1.30
C ALA A 297 14.80 -9.20 2.56
N THR A 298 13.93 -8.72 3.46
CA THR A 298 13.46 -9.54 4.59
C THR A 298 12.77 -10.84 4.16
N GLY A 299 12.34 -10.95 2.90
CA GLY A 299 11.71 -12.15 2.37
C GLY A 299 10.26 -12.35 2.83
N VAL A 300 9.63 -11.33 3.43
CA VAL A 300 8.23 -11.40 3.90
C VAL A 300 7.28 -11.86 2.80
N ASN A 301 7.42 -11.33 1.58
CA ASN A 301 6.60 -11.74 0.44
C ASN A 301 6.87 -13.21 0.04
N ALA A 302 8.12 -13.68 0.12
CA ALA A 302 8.45 -15.06 -0.18
C ALA A 302 7.86 -16.05 0.84
N ASP A 303 7.80 -15.68 2.11
CA ASP A 303 7.17 -16.50 3.14
C ASP A 303 5.65 -16.52 3.02
N LEU A 304 5.05 -15.38 2.64
CA LEU A 304 3.62 -15.25 2.41
C LEU A 304 3.14 -16.12 1.22
N LEU A 305 3.85 -16.04 0.10
CA LEU A 305 3.48 -16.70 -1.15
C LEU A 305 3.87 -18.18 -1.19
N TYR A 306 5.03 -18.56 -0.62
CA TYR A 306 5.58 -19.92 -0.72
C TYR A 306 5.60 -20.70 0.61
N GLY A 307 5.05 -20.16 1.70
CA GLY A 307 5.10 -20.78 3.04
C GLY A 307 4.54 -22.21 3.11
N ARG A 308 3.57 -22.57 2.25
CA ARG A 308 3.07 -23.95 2.12
C ARG A 308 4.01 -24.88 1.34
N VAL A 309 4.68 -24.38 0.30
CA VAL A 309 5.69 -25.14 -0.47
C VAL A 309 6.92 -25.44 0.39
N LYS A 310 7.33 -24.49 1.25
CA LYS A 310 8.46 -24.66 2.19
C LYS A 310 8.20 -25.66 3.32
N ARG A 311 6.97 -26.15 3.55
CA ARG A 311 6.72 -27.23 4.51
C ARG A 311 7.08 -28.62 3.96
N ALA A 312 7.35 -28.74 2.66
CA ALA A 312 7.79 -29.98 2.02
C ALA A 312 9.31 -30.06 1.76
N CYS A 313 10.09 -29.02 2.11
CA CYS A 313 11.53 -28.97 1.80
C CYS A 313 12.41 -29.29 3.05
N PRO A 314 13.28 -30.32 3.01
CA PRO A 314 14.19 -30.68 4.11
C PRO A 314 15.21 -29.58 4.47
N ALA A 315 15.42 -28.60 3.59
CA ALA A 315 16.35 -27.48 3.78
C ALA A 315 15.97 -26.50 4.92
N LYS A 316 14.80 -26.68 5.55
CA LYS A 316 14.40 -25.89 6.73
C LYS A 316 15.23 -26.21 7.98
N ARG A 317 15.96 -27.33 8.05
CA ARG A 317 16.77 -27.64 9.24
C ARG A 317 17.96 -26.68 9.37
N SER A 318 18.59 -26.26 8.28
CA SER A 318 19.77 -25.37 8.31
C SER A 318 19.40 -23.89 8.47
N LEU A 319 18.34 -23.39 7.81
CA LEU A 319 17.94 -21.97 7.94
C LEU A 319 17.33 -21.65 9.32
N ASN A 320 16.58 -22.59 9.90
CA ASN A 320 16.07 -22.45 11.27
C ASN A 320 17.21 -22.50 12.31
N LEU A 321 18.32 -23.17 12.00
CA LEU A 321 19.52 -23.18 12.85
C LEU A 321 20.27 -21.84 12.78
N ALA A 322 20.36 -21.23 11.59
CA ALA A 322 20.92 -19.88 11.42
C ALA A 322 20.07 -18.80 12.12
N TRP A 323 18.74 -18.93 12.07
CA TRP A 323 17.83 -18.01 12.79
C TRP A 323 17.85 -18.22 14.31
N ARG A 324 17.94 -19.47 14.78
CA ARG A 324 18.13 -19.78 16.22
C ARG A 324 19.45 -19.27 16.78
N ALA A 325 20.49 -19.17 15.94
CA ALA A 325 21.76 -18.55 16.31
C ALA A 325 21.65 -17.01 16.42
N PHE A 326 20.70 -16.40 15.72
CA PHE A 326 20.44 -14.96 15.79
C PHE A 326 19.50 -14.59 16.96
N ASP A 327 18.61 -15.50 17.36
CA ASP A 327 17.53 -15.26 18.33
C ASP A 327 17.83 -15.74 19.76
N GLY A 328 19.10 -15.99 20.10
CA GLY A 328 19.52 -16.20 21.49
C GLY A 328 18.83 -17.35 22.25
N GLY A 329 18.37 -18.40 21.57
CA GLY A 329 17.99 -19.65 22.21
C GLY A 329 16.77 -19.59 23.16
N HIS A 330 15.75 -18.78 22.89
CA HIS A 330 14.47 -18.89 23.61
C HIS A 330 13.44 -19.65 22.76
N GLY A 331 13.25 -20.92 23.12
CA GLY A 331 12.32 -21.83 22.47
C GLY A 331 10.88 -21.54 22.86
N HIS A 332 10.22 -20.66 22.11
CA HIS A 332 8.76 -20.62 22.05
C HIS A 332 8.28 -20.81 20.62
N GLY A 333 7.84 -22.05 20.35
CA GLY A 333 7.20 -22.44 19.11
C GLY A 333 5.77 -21.94 19.06
N HIS A 334 5.56 -20.71 18.61
CA HIS A 334 4.28 -20.28 18.06
C HIS A 334 4.55 -19.49 16.77
N GLY A 335 3.96 -19.96 15.66
CA GLY A 335 4.12 -19.39 14.33
C GLY A 335 3.42 -18.05 14.14
N LEU A 336 3.89 -17.02 14.85
CA LEU A 336 3.52 -15.64 14.62
C LEU A 336 4.34 -15.06 13.46
N CYS A 337 3.63 -14.48 12.49
CA CYS A 337 4.17 -13.88 11.28
C CYS A 337 5.14 -12.72 11.63
N PRO A 338 6.28 -12.55 10.93
CA PRO A 338 7.27 -11.49 11.22
C PRO A 338 6.71 -10.06 11.17
N THR A 339 5.57 -9.84 10.50
CA THR A 339 4.88 -8.55 10.47
C THR A 339 4.40 -8.09 11.85
N PHE A 340 4.10 -9.03 12.75
CA PHE A 340 3.76 -8.70 14.15
C PHE A 340 4.99 -8.43 15.01
N LEU A 341 6.18 -8.91 14.63
CA LEU A 341 7.40 -8.71 15.43
C LEU A 341 7.90 -7.26 15.38
N ILE A 342 7.67 -6.56 14.26
CA ILE A 342 8.00 -5.13 14.09
C ILE A 342 7.08 -4.23 14.92
N LEU A 343 5.84 -4.67 15.21
CA LEU A 343 4.90 -3.94 16.07
C LEU A 343 4.96 -4.38 17.55
N GLY A 344 5.32 -5.64 17.82
CA GLY A 344 5.37 -6.21 19.18
C GLY A 344 6.57 -5.76 20.00
N HIS A 345 7.73 -5.50 19.37
CA HIS A 345 8.92 -5.00 20.08
C HIS A 345 8.84 -3.52 20.49
N GLY A 346 7.78 -2.79 20.08
CA GLY A 346 7.48 -1.46 20.57
C GLY A 346 6.68 -1.42 21.88
N LEU A 347 6.18 -2.56 22.38
CA LEU A 347 5.22 -2.62 23.48
C LEU A 347 5.71 -3.36 24.74
N VAL A 348 6.92 -3.92 24.74
CA VAL A 348 7.51 -4.53 25.94
C VAL A 348 8.92 -3.98 26.14
N SER A 349 9.02 -2.88 26.89
CA SER A 349 10.25 -2.49 27.56
C SER A 349 9.90 -2.17 29.01
N ASP A 350 10.03 -3.17 29.87
CA ASP A 350 10.44 -2.94 31.24
C ASP A 350 11.14 -4.20 31.75
N GLY A 351 12.41 -4.06 32.14
CA GLY A 351 13.15 -5.10 32.86
C GLY A 351 14.46 -5.56 32.23
N ARG A 352 15.53 -4.78 32.45
CA ARG A 352 16.94 -5.20 32.64
C ARG A 352 17.60 -6.11 31.58
N CYS A 353 18.38 -5.48 30.69
CA CYS A 353 19.71 -5.91 30.20
C CYS A 353 20.06 -4.96 29.02
N GLY A 354 21.08 -4.11 29.09
CA GLY A 354 22.48 -4.51 29.11
C GLY A 354 23.02 -4.61 27.68
N HIS A 355 23.34 -3.46 27.07
CA HIS A 355 24.12 -3.26 25.84
C HIS A 355 23.88 -4.20 24.63
N ARG A 356 23.05 -3.77 23.67
CA ARG A 356 23.24 -3.87 22.19
C ARG A 356 21.93 -3.55 21.45
N ALA A 357 21.67 -2.26 21.22
CA ALA A 357 20.66 -1.79 20.25
C ALA A 357 20.95 -0.32 19.89
N VAL A 358 21.97 -0.07 19.05
CA VAL A 358 22.40 1.30 18.71
C VAL A 358 21.98 1.73 17.29
N ALA A 359 21.43 0.86 16.44
CA ALA A 359 21.15 1.22 15.04
C ALA A 359 19.85 2.03 14.81
N VAL A 360 18.82 1.85 15.65
CA VAL A 360 17.49 2.44 15.37
C VAL A 360 17.26 3.77 16.11
N LEU A 361 17.91 3.97 17.27
CA LEU A 361 17.69 5.16 18.09
C LEU A 361 18.45 6.42 17.59
N VAL A 362 19.53 6.25 16.82
CA VAL A 362 20.35 7.38 16.31
C VAL A 362 19.60 8.15 15.22
N VAL A 363 18.78 7.48 14.42
CA VAL A 363 18.02 8.12 13.32
C VAL A 363 16.92 9.04 13.86
N LEU A 364 16.23 8.65 14.94
CA LEU A 364 15.18 9.49 15.55
C LEU A 364 15.73 10.74 16.24
N ARG A 365 16.99 10.72 16.70
CA ARG A 365 17.61 11.90 17.34
C ARG A 365 18.13 12.91 16.31
N SER A 366 18.54 12.46 15.13
CA SER A 366 19.04 13.35 14.06
C SER A 366 17.92 14.10 13.34
N VAL A 367 16.73 13.50 13.21
CA VAL A 367 15.55 14.15 12.61
C VAL A 367 14.97 15.26 13.50
N LYS A 368 15.22 15.22 14.81
CA LYS A 368 14.71 16.22 15.76
C LYS A 368 15.45 17.57 15.72
N SER A 369 16.59 17.66 15.01
CA SER A 369 17.47 18.83 15.05
C SER A 369 17.38 19.75 13.84
N ARG A 370 16.68 19.39 12.76
CA ARG A 370 16.54 20.25 11.57
C ARG A 370 15.11 20.22 11.06
N SER A 371 14.35 21.19 11.54
CA SER A 371 13.34 21.97 10.84
C SER A 371 12.59 21.30 9.68
N ALA A 372 11.29 21.15 9.89
CA ALA A 372 10.25 21.64 8.98
C ALA A 372 10.66 21.76 7.50
N LEU A 373 10.55 20.66 6.74
CA LEU A 373 10.26 20.76 5.32
C LEU A 373 9.74 19.42 4.79
N VAL A 374 8.41 19.35 4.76
CA VAL A 374 7.60 18.77 3.68
C VAL A 374 8.26 17.63 2.89
N VAL A 375 7.87 16.39 3.23
CA VAL A 375 7.93 15.26 2.30
C VAL A 375 6.66 15.33 1.46
N MET A 376 6.83 15.62 0.17
CA MET A 376 5.78 15.50 -0.86
C MET A 376 6.06 14.33 -1.77
#